data_AF-B3RSP0-F1
#
_entry.id   AF-B3RSP0-F1
#
_cell.length_a   1.000
_cell.length_b   1.000
_cell.length_c   1.000
_cell.angle_alpha   90.00
_cell.angle_beta   90.00
_cell.angle_gamma   90.00
#
_symmetry.space_group_name_H-M   'P 1'
#
loop_
_entity.id
_entity.type
_entity.pdbx_description
1 polymer ?
#
loop_
_entity_poly.entity_id
_entity_poly.type
_entity_poly.pdbx_seq_one_letter_code
_entity_poly.pdbx_strand_id
1 'polypeptide(L)'
;LFTASPPYTVHFMIKFYAADPCSLEQELTRYLFFQQVKNDAQTGRLPCNFADVAQLGAYVLQAELGDYNPQVHTDGYVSEFRFVPKQSEELEDQVMEYHKTVS
;
A
#
# COMPACT_ATOMS: atom_id res chain seq x y z
N LEU A 1 -37.90 -27.29 -2.03
CA LEU A 1 -37.02 -26.14 -2.36
C LEU A 1 -35.93 -26.09 -1.28
N PHE A 2 -34.75 -26.63 -1.57
CA PHE A 2 -33.60 -26.48 -0.66
C PHE A 2 -33.14 -25.02 -0.75
N THR A 3 -33.38 -24.25 0.31
CA THR A 3 -32.79 -22.91 0.44
C THR A 3 -31.28 -23.13 0.64
N ALA A 4 -30.50 -22.96 -0.43
CA ALA A 4 -29.05 -22.93 -0.31
C ALA A 4 -28.70 -21.82 0.70
N SER A 5 -27.96 -22.16 1.77
CA SER A 5 -27.40 -21.14 2.66
C SER A 5 -26.54 -20.18 1.84
N PRO A 6 -26.59 -18.87 2.13
CA PRO A 6 -25.72 -17.90 1.46
C PRO A 6 -24.25 -18.31 1.66
N PRO A 7 -23.36 -18.05 0.68
CA PRO A 7 -21.95 -18.40 0.82
C PRO A 7 -21.36 -17.69 2.05
N TYR A 8 -20.68 -18.45 2.90
CA TYR A 8 -19.97 -17.89 4.05
C TYR A 8 -18.65 -17.27 3.56
N THR A 9 -18.68 -15.96 3.27
CA THR A 9 -17.47 -15.21 2.89
C THR A 9 -16.71 -14.78 4.15
N VAL A 10 -15.44 -15.14 4.24
CA VAL A 10 -14.52 -14.68 5.28
C VAL A 10 -13.34 -13.98 4.65
N HIS A 11 -12.83 -12.94 5.32
CA HIS A 11 -11.66 -12.19 4.89
C HIS A 11 -10.54 -12.36 5.91
N PHE A 12 -9.35 -12.73 5.44
CA PHE A 12 -8.15 -12.67 6.27
C PHE A 12 -7.75 -11.21 6.44
N MET A 13 -7.71 -10.73 7.69
CA MET A 13 -7.42 -9.34 8.02
C MET A 13 -6.63 -9.25 9.31
N ILE A 14 -5.94 -8.13 9.51
CA ILE A 14 -5.32 -7.82 10.79
C ILE A 14 -6.34 -7.18 11.72
N LYS A 15 -6.37 -7.70 12.94
CA LYS A 15 -7.22 -7.19 14.03
C LYS A 15 -6.45 -6.31 15.01
N PHE A 16 -5.16 -6.58 15.19
CA PHE A 16 -4.28 -5.88 16.13
C PHE A 16 -3.03 -5.41 15.41
N TYR A 17 -2.83 -4.09 15.36
CA TYR A 17 -1.67 -3.48 14.74
C TYR A 17 -0.54 -3.42 15.76
N ALA A 18 0.64 -3.95 15.41
CA ALA A 18 1.83 -3.78 16.22
C ALA A 18 2.25 -2.31 16.19
N ALA A 19 2.63 -1.76 17.34
CA ALA A 19 3.15 -0.39 17.42
C ALA A 19 4.49 -0.25 16.68
N ASP A 20 5.28 -1.33 16.67
CA ASP A 20 6.52 -1.44 15.89
C ASP A 20 6.43 -2.67 14.97
N PRO A 21 6.28 -2.49 13.65
CA PRO A 21 6.28 -3.60 12.68
C PRO A 21 7.57 -4.43 12.69
N CYS A 22 8.71 -3.86 13.13
CA CYS A 22 9.98 -4.57 13.22
C CYS A 22 10.01 -5.60 14.36
N SER A 23 9.09 -5.49 15.33
CA SER A 23 8.93 -6.49 16.40
C SER A 23 8.34 -7.82 15.92
N LEU A 24 7.75 -7.86 14.72
CA LEU A 24 7.24 -9.09 14.12
C LEU A 24 8.42 -9.95 13.66
N GLU A 25 8.58 -11.14 14.23
CA GLU A 25 9.72 -12.03 13.93
C GLU A 25 9.72 -12.54 12.48
N GLN A 26 8.54 -12.91 11.99
CA GLN A 26 8.38 -13.57 10.70
C GLN A 26 8.18 -12.56 9.56
N GLU A 27 8.98 -12.73 8.51
CA GLU A 27 8.89 -11.90 7.31
C GLU A 27 7.52 -11.97 6.63
N LEU A 28 6.92 -13.17 6.57
CA LEU A 28 5.57 -13.35 6.04
C LEU A 28 4.55 -12.50 6.82
N THR A 29 4.65 -12.46 8.15
CA THR A 29 3.75 -11.68 8.99
C THR A 29 3.94 -10.18 8.75
N ARG A 30 5.20 -9.72 8.61
CA ARG A 30 5.50 -8.33 8.22
C ARG A 30 4.92 -7.98 6.85
N TYR A 31 5.03 -8.88 5.89
CA TYR A 31 4.47 -8.68 4.55
C TYR A 31 2.93 -8.60 4.59
N LEU A 32 2.25 -9.50 5.30
CA LEU A 32 0.79 -9.44 5.48
C LEU A 32 0.37 -8.16 6.21
N PHE A 33 1.19 -7.69 7.15
CA PHE A 33 1.02 -6.40 7.82
C PHE A 33 1.06 -5.23 6.84
N PHE A 34 2.09 -5.20 6.01
CA PHE A 34 2.23 -4.21 4.96
C PHE A 34 1.03 -4.23 4.00
N GLN A 35 0.58 -5.40 3.55
CA GLN A 35 -0.58 -5.53 2.65
C GLN A 35 -1.87 -5.00 3.28
N GLN A 36 -2.10 -5.26 4.57
CA GLN A 36 -3.26 -4.69 5.26
C GLN A 36 -3.19 -3.17 5.33
N VAL A 37 -2.04 -2.60 5.72
CA VAL A 37 -1.85 -1.14 5.82
C VAL A 37 -2.05 -0.48 4.46
N LYS A 38 -1.49 -1.05 3.38
CA LYS A 38 -1.71 -0.62 2.00
C LYS A 38 -3.20 -0.57 1.65
N ASN A 39 -3.93 -1.66 1.93
CA ASN A 39 -5.36 -1.75 1.66
C ASN A 39 -6.18 -0.74 2.50
N ASP A 40 -5.81 -0.53 3.76
CA ASP A 40 -6.53 0.41 4.62
C ASP A 40 -6.31 1.88 4.22
N ALA A 41 -5.11 2.22 3.76
CA ALA A 41 -4.84 3.53 3.15
C ALA A 41 -5.66 3.70 1.85
N GLN A 42 -5.64 2.69 0.97
CA GLN A 42 -6.35 2.71 -0.31
C GLN A 42 -7.87 2.80 -0.14
N THR A 43 -8.44 2.16 0.88
CA THR A 43 -9.87 2.18 1.17
C THR A 43 -10.30 3.34 2.06
N GLY A 44 -9.35 4.15 2.57
CA GLY A 44 -9.62 5.26 3.47
C GLY A 44 -9.99 4.84 4.89
N ARG A 45 -9.77 3.58 5.27
CA ARG A 45 -9.96 3.08 6.63
C ARG A 45 -8.85 3.57 7.58
N LEU A 46 -7.66 3.81 7.04
CA LEU A 46 -6.54 4.38 7.77
C LEU A 46 -6.47 5.89 7.50
N PRO A 47 -6.72 6.75 8.50
CA PRO A 47 -6.47 8.18 8.37
C PRO A 47 -4.96 8.41 8.30
N CYS A 48 -4.48 8.93 7.18
CA CYS A 48 -3.07 9.27 6.98
C CYS A 48 -2.97 10.74 6.57
N ASN A 49 -1.89 11.40 6.98
CA ASN A 49 -1.55 12.69 6.40
C ASN A 49 -0.92 12.50 5.01
N PHE A 50 -0.82 13.58 4.24
CA PHE A 50 -0.28 13.55 2.88
C PHE A 50 1.14 12.97 2.80
N ALA A 51 2.03 13.37 3.72
CA ALA A 51 3.42 12.93 3.73
C ALA A 51 3.53 11.42 4.00
N ASP A 52 2.76 10.90 4.96
CA ASP A 52 2.74 9.48 5.30
C ASP A 52 2.27 8.64 4.11
N VAL A 53 1.22 9.09 3.40
CA VAL A 53 0.72 8.40 2.20
C VAL A 53 1.77 8.41 1.10
N ALA A 54 2.45 9.54 0.89
CA ALA A 54 3.45 9.65 -0.15
C ALA A 54 4.64 8.72 0.11
N GLN A 55 5.10 8.67 1.36
CA GLN A 55 6.19 7.78 1.76
C GLN A 55 5.77 6.31 1.67
N LEU A 56 4.55 5.96 2.10
CA LEU A 56 4.00 4.61 1.93
C LEU A 56 3.93 4.23 0.45
N GLY A 57 3.45 5.13 -0.41
CA GLY A 57 3.36 4.91 -1.85
C GLY A 57 4.72 4.61 -2.47
N ALA A 58 5.77 5.33 -2.06
CA ALA A 58 7.13 5.07 -2.52
C ALA A 58 7.63 3.67 -2.11
N TYR A 59 7.37 3.22 -0.87
CA TYR A 59 7.71 1.86 -0.46
C TYR A 59 6.89 0.79 -1.18
N VAL A 60 5.63 1.08 -1.52
CA VAL A 60 4.83 0.20 -2.37
C VAL A 60 5.46 0.08 -3.76
N LEU A 61 5.86 1.19 -4.38
CA LEU A 61 6.53 1.16 -5.68
C LEU A 61 7.86 0.41 -5.62
N GLN A 62 8.69 0.67 -4.61
CA GLN A 62 9.95 -0.03 -4.41
C GLN A 62 9.75 -1.55 -4.26
N ALA A 63 8.67 -1.97 -3.59
CA ALA A 63 8.35 -3.40 -3.44
C ALA A 63 7.83 -4.06 -4.72
N GLU A 64 7.09 -3.32 -5.56
CA GLU A 64 6.43 -3.86 -6.77
C GLU A 64 7.31 -3.72 -8.03
N LEU A 65 8.09 -2.64 -8.14
CA LEU A 65 8.91 -2.27 -9.31
C LEU A 65 10.41 -2.41 -9.06
N GLY A 66 10.86 -2.44 -7.80
CA GLY A 66 12.28 -2.34 -7.46
C GLY A 66 12.81 -0.92 -7.63
N ASP A 67 14.14 -0.80 -7.75
CA ASP A 67 14.82 0.50 -7.79
C ASP A 67 14.37 1.38 -8.96
N TYR A 68 14.34 2.69 -8.74
CA TYR A 68 13.98 3.65 -9.76
C TYR A 68 14.95 3.61 -10.95
N ASN A 69 14.41 3.39 -12.15
CA ASN A 69 15.16 3.48 -13.40
C ASN A 69 14.53 4.52 -14.35
N PRO A 70 15.21 5.62 -14.68
CA PRO A 70 14.66 6.67 -15.55
C PRO A 70 14.38 6.23 -16.99
N GLN A 71 14.92 5.09 -17.45
CA GLN A 71 14.60 4.55 -18.78
C GLN A 71 13.27 3.79 -18.81
N VAL A 72 12.79 3.33 -17.64
CA VAL A 72 11.57 2.51 -17.50
C VAL A 72 10.46 3.31 -16.83
N HIS A 73 10.80 4.06 -15.79
CA HIS A 73 9.87 4.85 -14.97
C HIS A 73 9.74 6.28 -15.52
N THR A 74 9.03 6.38 -16.64
CA THR A 74 8.66 7.65 -17.28
C THR A 74 7.42 8.27 -16.63
N ASP A 75 7.10 9.51 -16.98
CA ASP A 75 5.95 10.25 -16.44
C ASP A 75 4.65 9.42 -16.45
N GLY A 76 3.94 9.45 -15.33
CA GLY A 76 2.65 8.74 -15.15
C GLY A 76 2.74 7.29 -14.68
N TYR A 77 3.93 6.69 -14.49
CA TYR A 77 4.02 5.31 -13.99
C TYR A 77 3.40 5.12 -12.59
N VAL A 78 3.45 6.17 -11.76
CA VAL A 78 2.84 6.18 -10.42
C VAL A 78 1.31 6.09 -10.50
N SER A 79 0.72 6.63 -11.58
CA SER A 79 -0.73 6.64 -11.82
C SER A 79 -1.29 5.24 -12.10
N GLU A 80 -0.45 4.23 -12.35
CA GLU A 80 -0.87 2.82 -12.46
C GLU A 80 -1.22 2.22 -11.10
N PHE A 81 -0.80 2.87 -10.01
CA PHE A 81 -1.03 2.43 -8.64
C PHE A 81 -2.09 3.30 -7.96
N ARG A 82 -2.78 2.73 -6.97
CA ARG A 82 -3.79 3.42 -6.17
C ARG A 82 -3.44 3.29 -4.70
N PHE A 83 -3.01 4.40 -4.09
CA PHE A 83 -2.58 4.43 -2.70
C PHE A 83 -3.68 4.94 -1.76
N VAL A 84 -4.59 5.77 -2.27
CA VAL A 84 -5.70 6.39 -1.53
C VAL A 84 -6.95 6.51 -2.40
N PRO A 85 -8.16 6.66 -1.80
CA PRO A 85 -9.40 6.77 -2.57
C PRO A 85 -9.45 7.99 -3.51
N LYS A 86 -8.82 9.09 -3.09
CA LYS A 86 -8.75 10.35 -3.84
C LYS A 86 -7.29 10.71 -4.07
N GLN A 87 -6.71 10.07 -5.07
CA GLN A 87 -5.33 10.33 -5.48
C GLN A 87 -5.27 11.61 -6.32
N SER A 88 -4.33 12.50 -5.99
CA SER A 88 -4.05 13.74 -6.72
C SER A 88 -2.71 13.64 -7.45
N GLU A 89 -2.54 14.45 -8.49
CA GLU A 89 -1.26 14.56 -9.22
C GLU A 89 -0.12 14.99 -8.28
N GLU A 90 -0.37 15.96 -7.39
CA GLU A 90 0.58 16.39 -6.36
C GLU A 90 1.07 15.23 -5.47
N LEU A 91 0.18 14.28 -5.14
CA LEU A 91 0.57 13.09 -4.40
C LEU A 91 1.44 12.17 -5.24
N GLU A 92 1.10 11.96 -6.52
CA GLU A 92 1.85 11.11 -7.42
C GLU A 92 3.27 11.65 -7.65
N ASP A 93 3.42 12.96 -7.81
CA ASP A 93 4.71 13.64 -7.91
C ASP A 93 5.55 13.42 -6.64
N GLN A 94 4.95 13.62 -5.47
CA GLN A 94 5.65 13.42 -4.20
C GLN A 94 6.05 11.96 -3.98
N VAL A 95 5.20 11.00 -4.37
CA VAL A 95 5.51 9.56 -4.34
C VAL A 95 6.68 9.25 -5.28
N MET A 96 6.69 9.81 -6.48
CA MET A 96 7.77 9.64 -7.45
C MET A 96 9.10 10.16 -6.89
N GLU A 97 9.09 11.37 -6.31
CA GLU A 97 10.28 11.95 -5.68
C GLU A 97 10.80 11.06 -4.55
N TYR A 98 9.92 10.54 -3.69
CA TYR A 98 10.34 9.61 -2.66
C TYR A 98 10.85 8.28 -3.24
N HIS A 99 10.23 7.74 -4.29
CA HIS A 99 10.68 6.49 -4.92
C HIS A 99 12.14 6.59 -5.39
N LYS A 100 12.53 7.73 -5.98
CA LYS A 100 13.92 8.00 -6.38
C LYS A 100 14.91 8.02 -5.20
N THR A 101 14.45 8.25 -3.97
CA THR A 101 15.29 8.36 -2.77
C THR A 101 15.36 7.09 -1.93
N VAL A 102 14.35 6.21 -2.04
CA VAL A 102 14.30 4.94 -1.30
C VAL A 102 14.91 3.77 -2.07
N SER A 103 15.24 3.97 -3.34
CA SER A 103 16.08 3.09 -4.16
C SER A 103 17.55 3.15 -3.76
#